data_AF-A0A8T3XAW2-F1
#
_entry.id   AF-A0A8T3XAW2-F1
#
_cell.length_a   1.000
_cell.length_b   1.000
_cell.length_c   1.000
_cell.angle_alpha   90.00
_cell.angle_beta   90.00
_cell.angle_gamma   90.00
#
_symmetry.space_group_name_H-M   'P 1'
#
loop_
_entity.id
_entity.type
_entity.pdbx_description
1 polymer ?
#
loop_
_entity_poly.entity_id
_entity_poly.type
_entity_poly.pdbx_seq_one_letter_code
_entity_poly.pdbx_strand_id
1 'polypeptide(L)' 'MTNMTLSIPEQLFEKMKAMREIRWSEIARQAFENKIMETDFEEKLLKKSKITQKDIEDISRKIKREVAQDLN' A
#
# COMPACT_ATOMS: atom_id res chain seq x y z
N MET A 1 -0.95 23.27 9.77
CA MET A 1 0.08 22.51 9.01
C MET A 1 1.23 22.21 9.95
N THR A 2 1.81 21.03 9.86
CA THR A 2 3.00 20.63 10.61
C THR A 2 4.20 20.72 9.69
N ASN A 3 5.34 21.20 10.20
CA ASN A 3 6.57 21.33 9.42
C ASN A 3 7.48 20.12 9.62
N MET A 4 8.16 19.71 8.56
CA MET A 4 9.15 18.63 8.56
C MET A 4 10.39 19.10 7.81
N THR A 5 11.57 18.88 8.39
CA THR A 5 12.87 19.16 7.74
C THR A 5 13.53 17.84 7.41
N LEU A 6 14.04 17.71 6.18
CA LEU A 6 14.68 16.49 5.69
C LEU A 6 16.05 16.81 5.13
N SER A 7 17.02 15.95 5.42
CA SER A 7 18.33 15.99 4.80
C SER A 7 18.31 15.15 3.53
N ILE A 8 18.84 15.69 2.43
CA ILE A 8 18.99 15.00 1.15
C ILE A 8 20.44 15.10 0.66
N PRO A 9 20.88 14.20 -0.23
CA PRO A 9 22.21 14.31 -0.84
C PRO A 9 22.39 15.65 -1.56
N GLU A 10 23.56 16.27 -1.43
CA GLU A 10 23.88 17.58 -2.02
C GLU A 10 23.66 17.59 -3.54
N GLN A 11 24.11 16.54 -4.23
CA GLN A 11 23.92 16.42 -5.68
C GLN A 11 22.44 16.38 -6.10
N LEU A 12 21.56 15.85 -5.25
CA LEU A 12 20.12 15.85 -5.50
C LEU A 12 19.55 17.26 -5.29
N PHE A 13 19.96 17.93 -4.22
CA PHE A 13 19.53 19.30 -3.93
C PHE A 13 19.89 20.25 -5.08
N GLU A 14 21.10 20.16 -5.64
CA GLU A 14 21.50 21.02 -6.77
C GLU A 14 20.64 20.78 -8.02
N LYS A 15 20.29 19.52 -8.33
CA LYS A 15 19.36 19.20 -9.42
C LYS A 15 17.95 19.77 -9.16
N MET A 16 17.46 19.64 -7.93
CA MET A 16 16.16 20.18 -7.54
C MET A 16 16.13 21.71 -7.64
N LYS A 17 17.22 22.37 -7.26
CA LYS A 17 17.37 23.84 -7.32
C LYS A 17 17.44 24.39 -8.75
N ALA A 18 17.94 23.58 -9.69
CA ALA A 18 17.93 23.93 -11.11
C ALA A 18 16.51 23.96 -11.70
N MET A 19 15.61 23.10 -11.21
CA MET A 19 14.20 23.00 -11.64
C MET A 19 13.29 23.84 -10.72
N ARG A 20 13.35 25.16 -10.88
CA ARG A 20 12.64 26.12 -10.00
C ARG A 20 11.13 26.15 -10.20
N GLU A 21 10.65 25.66 -11.33
CA GLU A 21 9.23 25.53 -11.68
C GLU A 21 8.52 24.43 -10.89
N ILE A 22 9.28 23.49 -10.29
CA ILE A 22 8.73 22.35 -9.56
C ILE A 22 8.44 22.74 -8.11
N ARG A 23 7.21 22.48 -7.68
CA ARG A 23 6.80 22.60 -6.27
C ARG A 23 7.19 21.34 -5.49
N TRP A 24 8.45 21.25 -5.10
CA TRP A 24 9.01 20.07 -4.43
C TRP A 24 8.25 19.65 -3.16
N SER A 25 7.69 20.59 -2.40
CA SER A 25 6.85 20.29 -1.24
C SER A 25 5.55 19.57 -1.60
N GLU A 26 4.98 19.83 -2.79
CA GLU A 26 3.80 19.13 -3.29
C GLU A 26 4.15 17.68 -3.66
N ILE A 27 5.24 17.50 -4.42
CA ILE A 27 5.73 16.19 -4.81
C ILE A 27 6.05 15.33 -3.58
N ALA A 28 6.69 15.91 -2.56
CA ALA A 28 6.98 15.22 -1.31
C ALA A 28 5.70 14.77 -0.60
N ARG A 29 4.70 15.65 -0.46
CA ARG A 29 3.42 15.29 0.17
C ARG A 29 2.72 14.14 -0.55
N GLN A 30 2.62 14.22 -1.87
CA GLN A 30 2.00 13.15 -2.67
C GLN A 30 2.75 11.83 -2.54
N ALA A 31 4.09 11.86 -2.54
CA ALA A 31 4.90 10.67 -2.34
C ALA A 31 4.68 10.04 -0.95
N PHE A 32 4.56 10.86 0.10
CA PHE A 32 4.27 10.37 1.45
C PHE A 32 2.87 9.77 1.55
N GLU A 33 1.85 10.45 1.03
CA GLU A 33 0.47 9.96 1.01
C GLU A 33 0.36 8.63 0.25
N ASN A 34 0.96 8.54 -0.94
CA ASN A 34 0.99 7.31 -1.72
C ASN A 34 1.69 6.19 -0.97
N LYS A 35 2.85 6.46 -0.34
CA LYS A 35 3.58 5.43 0.39
C LYS A 35 2.82 4.93 1.62
N ILE A 36 2.12 5.83 2.31
CA ILE A 36 1.23 5.45 3.42
C ILE A 36 0.10 4.57 2.89
N MET A 37 -0.55 4.96 1.79
CA MET A 37 -1.65 4.16 1.21
C MET A 37 -1.20 2.77 0.77
N GLU A 38 -0.04 2.66 0.12
CA GLU A 38 0.57 1.37 -0.24
C GLU A 38 0.80 0.51 1.00
N THR A 39 1.40 1.09 2.04
CA THR A 39 1.74 0.35 3.27
C THR A 39 0.48 -0.05 4.04
N ASP A 40 -0.53 0.82 4.12
CA ASP A 40 -1.84 0.51 4.70
C ASP A 40 -2.57 -0.56 3.91
N PHE A 41 -2.45 -0.55 2.58
CA PHE A 41 -3.03 -1.57 1.71
C PHE A 41 -2.34 -2.91 1.91
N GLU A 42 -1.01 -2.94 1.95
CA GLU A 42 -0.20 -4.11 2.29
C GLU A 42 -0.58 -4.64 3.67
N GLU A 43 -0.65 -3.79 4.69
CA GLU A 43 -1.08 -4.20 6.02
C GLU A 43 -2.52 -4.73 6.04
N LYS A 44 -3.46 -4.08 5.35
CA LYS A 44 -4.85 -4.53 5.28
C LYS A 44 -4.98 -5.84 4.51
N LEU A 45 -4.22 -6.02 3.44
CA LEU A 45 -4.11 -7.29 2.73
C LEU A 45 -3.51 -8.36 3.63
N LEU A 46 -2.38 -8.11 4.28
CA LEU A 46 -1.73 -9.06 5.19
C LEU A 46 -2.58 -9.39 6.42
N LYS A 47 -3.33 -8.42 6.97
CA LYS A 47 -4.31 -8.64 8.05
C LYS A 47 -5.51 -9.45 7.58
N LYS A 48 -6.03 -9.20 6.37
CA LYS A 48 -7.10 -10.01 5.74
C LYS A 48 -6.60 -11.37 5.25
N SER A 49 -5.32 -11.51 4.97
CA SER A 49 -4.67 -12.72 4.46
C SER A 49 -3.96 -13.53 5.55
N LYS A 50 -4.18 -13.24 6.84
CA LYS A 50 -4.06 -14.25 7.91
C LYS A 50 -5.18 -15.30 7.76
N ILE A 51 -5.36 -15.79 6.54
CA ILE A 51 -6.01 -17.04 6.22
C ILE A 51 -5.11 -18.10 6.83
N THR A 52 -5.60 -18.70 7.90
CA THR A 52 -4.98 -19.87 8.49
C THR A 52 -5.26 -21.09 7.59
N GLN A 53 -4.48 -22.17 7.73
CA GLN A 53 -4.76 -23.43 7.04
C GLN A 53 -6.22 -23.87 7.21
N LYS A 54 -6.78 -23.61 8.39
CA LYS A 54 -8.17 -23.87 8.75
C LYS A 54 -9.17 -23.06 7.92
N ASP A 55 -8.86 -21.79 7.66
CA ASP A 55 -9.71 -20.93 6.80
C ASP A 55 -9.71 -21.44 5.36
N ILE A 56 -8.58 -21.95 4.85
CA ILE A 56 -8.49 -22.58 3.51
C ILE A 56 -9.35 -23.83 3.46
N GLU A 57 -9.29 -24.68 4.49
CA GLU A 57 -10.11 -25.89 4.59
C GLU A 57 -11.61 -25.57 4.68
N ASP A 58 -11.98 -24.53 5.44
CA ASP A 58 -13.37 -24.08 5.58
C ASP A 58 -13.92 -23.52 4.27
N ILE A 59 -13.14 -22.72 3.54
CA ILE A 59 -13.50 -22.23 2.21
C ILE A 59 -13.63 -23.40 1.22
N SER A 60 -12.66 -24.33 1.22
CA SER A 60 -12.68 -25.52 0.35
C SER A 60 -13.91 -26.41 0.61
N ARG A 61 -14.30 -26.55 1.88
CA ARG A 61 -15.52 -27.29 2.27
C ARG A 61 -16.79 -26.58 1.82
N LYS A 62 -16.87 -25.25 1.94
CA LYS A 62 -18.03 -24.47 1.47
C LYS A 62 -18.22 -24.60 -0.03
N ILE A 63 -17.14 -24.41 -0.81
CA ILE A 63 -17.18 -24.55 -2.28
C ILE A 63 -17.66 -25.94 -2.69
N LYS A 64 -17.12 -27.01 -2.07
CA LYS A 64 -17.56 -28.39 -2.37
C LYS A 64 -19.03 -28.64 -2.05
N ARG A 65 -19.57 -28.02 -1.00
CA ARG A 65 -20.99 -28.16 -0.62
C ARG A 65 -21.91 -27.42 -1.60
N GLU A 66 -21.58 -26.17 -1.93
CA GLU A 66 -22.39 -25.37 -2.86
C GLU A 66 -22.38 -25.98 -4.26
N VAL A 67 -21.22 -26.40 -4.77
CA VAL A 67 -21.11 -27.09 -6.06
C VAL A 67 -21.86 -28.43 -6.07
N ALA A 68 -21.92 -29.15 -4.94
CA ALA A 68 -22.68 -30.38 -4.84
C ALA A 68 -24.20 -30.16 -4.71
N GLN A 69 -24.64 -28.97 -4.28
CA GLN A 69 -26.05 -28.60 -4.20
C GLN A 69 -26.61 -28.13 -5.55
N ASP A 70 -25.79 -27.48 -6.37
CA ASP A 70 -26.18 -27.05 -7.73
C ASP A 70 -26.19 -28.18 -8.77
N LEU A 71 -25.75 -29.39 -8.39
CA LEU A 71 -25.70 -30.60 -9.23
C LEU A 71 -26.79 -31.64 -8.91
N ASN A 72 -27.76 -31.31 -8.04
CA ASN A 72 -28.98 -32.11 -7.76
C ASN A 72 -30.24 -31.33 -8.13
#